data_AF-A0A2J2HDY9-F1
#
_entry.id   AF-A0A2J2HDY9-F1
#
_cell.length_a   1.000
_cell.length_b   1.000
_cell.length_c   1.000
_cell.angle_alpha   90.00
_cell.angle_beta   90.00
_cell.angle_gamma   90.00
#
_symmetry.space_group_name_H-M   'P 1'
#
loop_
_entity.id
_entity.type
_entity.pdbx_description
1 polymer ?
#
loop_
_entity_poly.entity_id
_entity_poly.type
_entity_poly.pdbx_seq_one_letter_code
_entity_poly.pdbx_strand_id
1 'polypeptide(L)'
;MNLANIGASIMHPSECIVALAEGGFKTNNGPPRVGKGPMTSKEDKKSSNEASLPKPTQAGRIELCQEAIKEAMRCLGNGDKDCVTRLIEELVKANCYNGNAVGKKVAGKVKDVVHELWLASSGDNEFKCELLTILRDLGISRTWVGDALGMGKNLNRWIAKCGIRWEGKVTRNNVVKAIESLLRRLGWDEIRMCETLLKYIGVDAEVLRRYGIEPCDWVHVEFDEVYFMGIALSDLHVDFVEFDKYKYIKASLDTTNTISAVLFLLLLQPIQRPSISIKWHDGETGLIQVGYFITVRADKWGWVNREELIKRIRALRPEDVPRLIAGAVDGDGSIRYEFNASRPLIEISACKACEKRVFLDALQEALGKLGIKSHMYEDEVSNGARLKVYGEDATKLLRLIMPYLRHPLKRLRAKLILMLYDGKIDYDTFDELYNQTKYGDSNNDPKRFHGLEALAQAAPQTHTHGE
;
A
#
# COMPACT_ATOMS: atom_id res chain seq x y z
N MET A 1 3.31 -21.91 -22.59
CA MET A 1 1.87 -21.98 -22.93
C MET A 1 1.42 -20.56 -23.27
N ASN A 2 0.72 -20.37 -24.41
CA ASN A 2 0.40 -19.09 -25.06
C ASN A 2 0.17 -17.90 -24.10
N LEU A 3 1.17 -17.01 -24.02
CA LEU A 3 1.17 -15.76 -23.25
C LEU A 3 0.30 -14.65 -23.88
N ALA A 4 -0.33 -14.93 -25.03
CA ALA A 4 -1.08 -13.95 -25.81
C ALA A 4 -2.52 -13.67 -25.32
N ASN A 5 -3.06 -14.43 -24.36
CA ASN A 5 -4.47 -14.30 -23.94
C ASN A 5 -4.70 -13.61 -22.59
N ILE A 6 -3.69 -12.93 -22.04
CA ILE A 6 -3.84 -12.09 -20.82
C ILE A 6 -3.99 -10.60 -21.19
N GLY A 7 -3.87 -10.25 -22.47
CA GLY A 7 -3.75 -8.87 -22.96
C GLY A 7 -5.03 -8.06 -23.19
N ALA A 8 -6.21 -8.45 -22.68
CA ALA A 8 -7.46 -7.76 -23.06
C ALA A 8 -8.34 -7.25 -21.89
N SER A 9 -7.86 -7.15 -20.65
CA SER A 9 -8.65 -6.56 -19.55
C SER A 9 -7.86 -5.78 -18.50
N ILE A 10 -6.59 -5.43 -18.76
CA ILE A 10 -5.66 -4.94 -17.73
C ILE A 10 -5.39 -3.43 -17.85
N MET A 11 -6.32 -2.65 -18.42
CA MET A 11 -6.11 -1.21 -18.61
C MET A 11 -6.89 -0.29 -17.65
N HIS A 12 -7.59 -0.80 -16.63
CA HIS A 12 -8.42 0.04 -15.73
C HIS A 12 -8.45 -0.34 -14.23
N PRO A 13 -7.30 -0.63 -13.61
CA PRO A 13 -7.18 -0.33 -12.19
C PRO A 13 -5.77 0.18 -11.84
N SER A 14 -5.50 1.44 -12.16
CA SER A 14 -4.38 2.22 -11.66
C SER A 14 -4.84 3.08 -10.48
N GLU A 15 -3.93 3.28 -9.51
CA GLU A 15 -3.89 4.33 -8.48
C GLU A 15 -4.19 3.94 -7.01
N CYS A 16 -3.13 3.93 -6.20
CA CYS A 16 -3.11 4.13 -4.74
C CYS A 16 -4.03 3.31 -3.82
N ILE A 17 -3.40 2.37 -3.10
CA ILE A 17 -3.89 1.87 -1.80
C ILE A 17 -2.84 2.22 -0.74
N VAL A 18 -2.94 3.43 -0.19
CA VAL A 18 -2.54 3.69 1.20
C VAL A 18 -3.79 4.11 1.95
N ALA A 19 -4.61 3.11 2.24
CA ALA A 19 -5.53 3.15 3.36
C ALA A 19 -5.77 1.69 3.75
N LEU A 20 -5.87 1.45 5.05
CA LEU A 20 -6.19 0.18 5.73
C LEU A 20 -4.99 -0.61 6.26
N ALA A 21 -4.31 -0.04 7.26
CA ALA A 21 -3.85 -0.81 8.41
C ALA A 21 -4.90 -0.71 9.53
N GLU A 22 -5.97 -1.52 9.45
CA GLU A 22 -6.76 -1.88 10.64
C GLU A 22 -6.58 -3.37 10.87
N GLY A 23 -5.51 -3.72 11.56
CA GLY A 23 -5.31 -5.02 12.19
C GLY A 23 -5.13 -4.78 13.69
N GLY A 24 -6.15 -5.12 14.48
CA GLY A 24 -6.15 -4.90 15.92
C GLY A 24 -4.98 -5.61 16.61
N PHE A 25 -4.10 -4.82 17.21
CA PHE A 25 -3.16 -5.31 18.21
C PHE A 25 -3.83 -5.27 19.58
N LYS A 26 -4.01 -6.45 20.18
CA LYS A 26 -4.21 -6.57 21.63
C LYS A 26 -2.89 -6.23 22.31
N THR A 27 -2.77 -5.03 22.86
CA THR A 27 -1.73 -4.69 23.84
C THR A 27 -2.24 -5.08 25.22
N ASN A 28 -1.81 -6.23 25.72
CA ASN A 28 -1.75 -6.46 27.17
C ASN A 28 -0.44 -5.82 27.66
N ASN A 29 -0.53 -4.64 28.28
CA ASN A 29 0.32 -4.17 29.39
C ASN A 29 -0.16 -2.77 29.81
N GLY A 30 -0.29 -2.56 31.13
CA GLY A 30 -0.93 -1.39 31.75
C GLY A 30 -0.18 -0.05 31.57
N PRO A 31 -0.81 1.07 31.98
CA PRO A 31 -0.31 2.41 31.67
C PRO A 31 0.83 2.85 32.60
N PRO A 32 1.88 3.51 32.08
CA PRO A 32 2.76 4.32 32.90
C PRO A 32 2.08 5.67 33.21
N ARG A 33 2.06 5.98 34.51
CA ARG A 33 1.70 7.29 35.09
C ARG A 33 2.77 8.32 34.73
N VAL A 34 2.42 9.45 34.09
CA VAL A 34 2.79 10.83 34.49
C VAL A 34 1.86 11.79 33.72
N GLY A 35 1.11 12.62 34.45
CA GLY A 35 0.27 13.67 33.87
C GLY A 35 1.01 14.98 33.68
N LYS A 36 0.60 15.75 32.67
CA LYS A 36 0.70 17.22 32.63
C LYS A 36 -0.56 17.78 31.96
N GLY A 37 -1.22 18.68 32.68
CA GLY A 37 -2.46 19.35 32.31
C GLY A 37 -2.30 20.44 31.25
N PRO A 38 -3.40 21.14 30.92
CA PRO A 38 -3.61 21.81 29.63
C PRO A 38 -3.07 23.25 29.63
N MET A 39 -2.64 23.72 28.45
CA MET A 39 -2.45 25.16 28.19
C MET A 39 -3.60 25.70 27.34
N THR A 40 -4.23 26.72 27.91
CA THR A 40 -5.27 27.58 27.34
C THR A 40 -4.70 28.58 26.34
N SER A 41 -5.36 28.75 25.19
CA SER A 41 -5.38 30.03 24.47
C SER A 41 -6.82 30.34 24.00
N LYS A 42 -7.21 31.59 24.22
CA LYS A 42 -8.50 32.20 23.92
C LYS A 42 -8.46 32.87 22.54
N GLU A 43 -9.65 32.96 21.92
CA GLU A 43 -10.07 33.86 20.83
C GLU A 43 -9.39 33.57 19.47
N ASP A 44 -10.11 33.27 18.38
CA ASP A 44 -11.21 34.05 17.80
C ASP A 44 -12.37 33.17 17.28
N LYS A 45 -13.61 33.52 17.67
CA LYS A 45 -14.84 33.00 17.08
C LYS A 45 -15.67 34.17 16.54
N LYS A 46 -15.76 34.30 15.22
CA LYS A 46 -16.88 34.99 14.56
C LYS A 46 -17.76 33.93 13.91
N SER A 47 -18.88 33.65 14.56
CA SER A 47 -19.90 32.68 14.17
C SER A 47 -20.68 33.16 12.94
N SER A 48 -20.78 32.34 11.90
CA SER A 48 -21.86 32.42 10.92
C SER A 48 -23.16 31.94 11.58
N ASN A 49 -24.20 32.78 11.49
CA ASN A 49 -25.51 32.51 12.05
C ASN A 49 -26.34 31.66 11.08
N GLU A 50 -26.25 30.33 11.21
CA GLU A 50 -27.34 29.42 10.84
C GLU A 50 -27.54 28.42 11.99
N ALA A 51 -28.56 28.69 12.81
CA ALA A 51 -28.88 27.92 14.00
C ALA A 51 -29.37 26.51 13.61
N SER A 52 -28.45 25.55 13.55
CA SER A 52 -28.77 24.14 13.69
C SER A 52 -29.14 23.88 15.16
N LEU A 53 -30.29 23.25 15.41
CA LEU A 53 -30.68 22.82 16.76
C LEU A 53 -29.52 22.04 17.43
N PRO A 54 -29.23 22.29 18.72
CA PRO A 54 -28.11 21.64 19.40
C PRO A 54 -28.32 20.12 19.40
N LYS A 55 -27.37 19.39 18.82
CA LYS A 55 -27.34 17.91 18.89
C LYS A 55 -27.20 17.50 20.36
N PRO A 56 -27.96 16.51 20.85
CA PRO A 56 -27.89 16.08 22.23
C PRO A 56 -26.47 15.64 22.61
N THR A 57 -26.06 15.97 23.82
CA THR A 57 -24.82 15.48 24.43
C THR A 57 -24.84 13.94 24.51
N GLN A 58 -23.67 13.31 24.62
CA GLN A 58 -23.60 11.85 24.70
C GLN A 58 -24.45 11.28 25.86
N ALA A 59 -24.46 11.97 27.01
CA ALA A 59 -25.31 11.61 28.15
C ALA A 59 -26.80 11.75 27.84
N GLY A 60 -27.23 12.90 27.26
CA GLY A 60 -28.63 13.10 26.88
C GLY A 60 -29.12 12.13 25.80
N ARG A 61 -28.23 11.70 24.90
CA ARG A 61 -28.53 10.64 23.91
C ARG A 61 -28.73 9.28 24.58
N ILE A 62 -27.92 8.95 25.58
CA ILE A 62 -28.05 7.67 26.32
C ILE A 62 -29.39 7.62 27.06
N GLU A 63 -29.79 8.70 27.72
CA GLU A 63 -31.09 8.80 28.41
C GLU A 63 -32.25 8.60 27.45
N LEU A 64 -32.25 9.35 26.33
CA LEU A 64 -33.26 9.23 25.28
C LEU A 64 -33.36 7.80 24.73
N CYS A 65 -32.22 7.18 24.41
CA CYS A 65 -32.19 5.79 23.95
C CYS A 65 -32.75 4.83 24.99
N GLN A 66 -32.44 5.02 26.27
CA GLN A 66 -32.93 4.13 27.33
C GLN A 66 -34.43 4.25 27.56
N GLU A 67 -34.98 5.46 27.49
CA GLU A 67 -36.43 5.69 27.60
C GLU A 67 -37.18 5.06 26.43
N ALA A 68 -36.74 5.32 25.20
CA ALA A 68 -37.34 4.73 24.00
C ALA A 68 -37.25 3.18 24.01
N ILE A 69 -36.14 2.60 24.49
CA ILE A 69 -36.03 1.14 24.68
C ILE A 69 -37.04 0.62 25.70
N LYS A 70 -37.20 1.29 26.85
CA LYS A 70 -38.17 0.87 27.88
C LYS A 70 -39.59 0.91 27.33
N GLU A 71 -39.91 1.96 26.57
CA GLU A 71 -41.22 2.09 25.96
C GLU A 71 -41.46 1.03 24.88
N ALA A 72 -40.45 0.72 24.07
CA ALA A 72 -40.54 -0.34 23.07
C ALA A 72 -40.79 -1.71 23.72
N MET A 73 -40.10 -2.01 24.82
CA MET A 73 -40.34 -3.25 25.59
C MET A 73 -41.75 -3.30 26.19
N ARG A 74 -42.32 -2.17 26.61
CA ARG A 74 -43.70 -2.09 27.09
C ARG A 74 -44.71 -2.37 25.96
N CYS A 75 -44.49 -1.78 24.79
CA CYS A 75 -45.34 -2.05 23.62
C CYS A 75 -45.26 -3.50 23.16
N LEU A 76 -44.06 -4.10 23.20
CA LEU A 76 -43.88 -5.55 22.98
C LEU A 76 -44.71 -6.38 23.94
N GLY A 77 -44.69 -6.05 25.24
CA GLY A 77 -45.49 -6.74 26.26
C GLY A 77 -47.00 -6.65 26.04
N ASN A 78 -47.47 -5.59 25.37
CA ASN A 78 -48.87 -5.38 25.03
C ASN A 78 -49.26 -5.94 23.64
N GLY A 79 -48.32 -6.51 22.89
CA GLY A 79 -48.54 -7.02 21.53
C GLY A 79 -48.73 -5.92 20.47
N ASP A 80 -48.40 -4.67 20.79
CA ASP A 80 -48.57 -3.51 19.89
C ASP A 80 -47.36 -3.39 18.94
N LYS A 81 -47.42 -4.13 17.83
CA LYS A 81 -46.34 -4.19 16.83
C LYS A 81 -46.04 -2.83 16.19
N ASP A 82 -47.07 -2.01 15.95
CA ASP A 82 -46.92 -0.72 15.30
C ASP A 82 -46.18 0.27 16.21
N CYS A 83 -46.49 0.27 17.51
CA CYS A 83 -45.75 1.05 18.49
C CYS A 83 -44.26 0.67 18.51
N VAL A 84 -43.94 -0.63 18.50
CA VAL A 84 -42.55 -1.10 18.58
C VAL A 84 -41.79 -0.73 17.31
N THR A 85 -42.39 -0.91 16.13
CA THR A 85 -41.78 -0.54 14.84
C THR A 85 -41.46 0.96 14.79
N ARG A 86 -42.40 1.83 15.21
CA ARG A 86 -42.16 3.27 15.30
C ARG A 86 -40.98 3.60 16.21
N LEU A 87 -40.91 2.98 17.39
CA LEU A 87 -39.83 3.20 18.35
C LEU A 87 -38.48 2.66 17.85
N ILE A 88 -38.47 1.57 17.08
CA ILE A 88 -37.25 1.10 16.40
C ILE A 88 -36.75 2.16 15.40
N GLU A 89 -37.63 2.77 14.62
CA GLU A 89 -37.22 3.84 13.71
C GLU A 89 -36.58 5.02 14.46
N GLU A 90 -37.19 5.44 15.57
CA GLU A 90 -36.67 6.53 16.41
C GLU A 90 -35.31 6.18 17.01
N LEU A 91 -35.15 4.97 17.55
CA LEU A 91 -33.90 4.46 18.08
C LEU A 91 -32.79 4.41 17.01
N VAL A 92 -33.14 4.05 15.77
CA VAL A 92 -32.19 4.02 14.66
C VAL A 92 -31.81 5.44 14.22
N LYS A 93 -32.79 6.34 14.04
CA LYS A 93 -32.57 7.75 13.69
C LYS A 93 -31.72 8.48 14.75
N ALA A 94 -31.88 8.12 16.03
CA ALA A 94 -31.07 8.63 17.14
C ALA A 94 -29.69 7.94 17.28
N ASN A 95 -29.35 6.99 16.40
CA ASN A 95 -28.09 6.23 16.39
C ASN A 95 -27.86 5.39 17.66
N CYS A 96 -28.94 4.94 18.32
CA CYS A 96 -28.90 4.14 19.55
C CYS A 96 -28.34 2.72 19.33
N TYR A 97 -28.32 2.23 18.10
CA TYR A 97 -27.79 0.92 17.74
C TYR A 97 -26.24 0.88 17.64
N ASN A 98 -25.59 2.05 17.68
CA ASN A 98 -24.14 2.19 17.54
C ASN A 98 -23.44 2.22 18.90
N GLY A 99 -22.69 1.17 19.21
CA GLY A 99 -21.96 1.02 20.47
C GLY A 99 -20.92 2.12 20.74
N ASN A 100 -20.40 2.79 19.70
CA ASN A 100 -19.47 3.92 19.85
C ASN A 100 -20.21 5.20 20.27
N ALA A 101 -21.49 5.33 19.90
CA ALA A 101 -22.29 6.51 20.21
C ALA A 101 -22.91 6.46 21.62
N VAL A 102 -23.38 5.29 22.06
CA VAL A 102 -24.17 5.15 23.31
C VAL A 102 -23.67 4.06 24.26
N GLY A 103 -22.53 3.42 23.94
CA GLY A 103 -21.97 2.31 24.70
C GLY A 103 -22.61 0.97 24.34
N LYS A 104 -21.81 -0.10 24.44
CA LYS A 104 -22.20 -1.47 24.05
C LYS A 104 -23.47 -1.98 24.73
N LYS A 105 -23.69 -1.60 25.99
CA LYS A 105 -24.86 -2.04 26.78
C LYS A 105 -26.17 -1.50 26.23
N VAL A 106 -26.23 -0.21 25.88
CA VAL A 106 -27.43 0.42 25.32
C VAL A 106 -27.68 -0.06 23.90
N ALA A 107 -26.63 -0.10 23.07
CA ALA A 107 -26.72 -0.62 21.71
C ALA A 107 -27.14 -2.10 21.66
N GLY A 108 -26.71 -2.92 22.63
CA GLY A 108 -27.15 -4.30 22.79
C GLY A 108 -28.66 -4.41 23.01
N LYS A 109 -29.22 -3.57 23.89
CA LYS A 109 -30.66 -3.56 24.15
C LYS A 109 -31.52 -3.19 22.94
N VAL A 110 -31.01 -2.36 22.03
CA VAL A 110 -31.70 -2.10 20.75
C VAL A 110 -31.76 -3.37 19.90
N LYS A 111 -30.71 -4.21 19.91
CA LYS A 111 -30.75 -5.53 19.26
C LYS A 111 -31.80 -6.42 19.92
N ASP A 112 -31.88 -6.41 21.25
CA ASP A 112 -32.87 -7.21 21.99
C ASP A 112 -34.31 -6.83 21.61
N VAL A 113 -34.63 -5.53 21.52
CA VAL A 113 -35.95 -5.06 21.07
C VAL A 113 -36.31 -5.59 19.68
N VAL A 114 -35.38 -5.52 18.72
CA VAL A 114 -35.58 -6.02 17.35
C VAL A 114 -35.71 -7.55 17.34
N HIS A 115 -34.93 -8.25 18.17
CA HIS A 115 -34.97 -9.70 18.33
C HIS A 115 -36.33 -10.17 18.87
N GLU A 116 -36.80 -9.56 19.94
CA GLU A 116 -38.06 -9.89 20.58
C GLU A 116 -39.26 -9.60 19.67
N LEU A 117 -39.25 -8.47 18.94
CA LEU A 117 -40.28 -8.18 17.94
C LEU A 117 -40.33 -9.26 16.85
N TRP A 118 -39.16 -9.70 16.40
CA TRP A 118 -39.05 -10.75 15.39
C TRP A 118 -39.58 -12.10 15.88
N LEU A 119 -39.30 -12.47 17.14
CA LEU A 119 -39.79 -13.69 17.76
C LEU A 119 -41.30 -13.64 18.02
N ALA A 120 -41.81 -12.53 18.55
CA ALA A 120 -43.23 -12.29 18.78
C ALA A 120 -44.06 -12.34 17.49
N SER A 121 -43.41 -12.09 16.35
CA SER A 121 -44.00 -12.19 15.01
C SER A 121 -43.87 -13.59 14.39
N SER A 122 -43.70 -14.64 15.21
CA SER A 122 -43.67 -16.03 14.72
C SER A 122 -45.01 -16.42 14.08
N GLY A 123 -44.98 -16.78 12.79
CA GLY A 123 -46.18 -17.09 12.00
C GLY A 123 -46.64 -15.96 11.08
N ASP A 124 -46.20 -14.72 11.31
CA ASP A 124 -46.53 -13.56 10.50
C ASP A 124 -45.38 -13.24 9.52
N ASN A 125 -45.40 -13.93 8.38
CA ASN A 125 -44.35 -13.79 7.37
C ASN A 125 -44.36 -12.42 6.68
N GLU A 126 -45.53 -11.79 6.57
CA GLU A 126 -45.71 -10.49 5.92
C GLU A 126 -45.07 -9.39 6.76
N PHE A 127 -45.40 -9.34 8.05
CA PHE A 127 -44.77 -8.40 8.99
C PHE A 127 -43.26 -8.60 9.09
N LYS A 128 -42.77 -9.85 9.02
CA LYS A 128 -41.33 -10.13 8.99
C LYS A 128 -40.64 -9.56 7.75
N CYS A 129 -41.28 -9.62 6.59
CA CYS A 129 -40.76 -9.01 5.38
C CYS A 129 -40.81 -7.48 5.43
N GLU A 130 -41.85 -6.91 6.01
CA GLU A 130 -41.98 -5.47 6.26
C GLU A 130 -40.89 -4.95 7.22
N LEU A 131 -40.69 -5.62 8.35
CA LEU A 131 -39.65 -5.26 9.31
C LEU A 131 -38.24 -5.27 8.69
N LEU A 132 -37.93 -6.26 7.85
CA LEU A 132 -36.66 -6.29 7.11
C LEU A 132 -36.53 -5.14 6.11
N THR A 133 -37.63 -4.76 5.46
CA THR A 133 -37.69 -3.64 4.51
C THR A 133 -37.43 -2.31 5.24
N ILE A 134 -38.08 -2.10 6.38
CA ILE A 134 -37.89 -0.92 7.24
C ILE A 134 -36.44 -0.82 7.71
N LEU A 135 -35.87 -1.90 8.25
CA LEU A 135 -34.48 -1.91 8.72
C LEU A 135 -33.48 -1.61 7.59
N ARG A 136 -33.72 -2.11 6.37
CA ARG A 136 -32.92 -1.78 5.18
C ARG A 136 -33.02 -0.29 4.85
N ASP A 137 -34.23 0.26 4.81
CA ASP A 137 -34.47 1.66 4.39
C ASP A 137 -33.94 2.67 5.41
N LEU A 138 -33.85 2.26 6.68
CA LEU A 138 -33.14 3.01 7.73
C LEU A 138 -31.60 2.90 7.65
N GLY A 139 -31.05 2.20 6.64
CA GLY A 139 -29.61 2.08 6.42
C GLY A 139 -28.89 1.11 7.38
N ILE A 140 -29.62 0.22 8.05
CA ILE A 140 -28.99 -0.76 8.95
C ILE A 140 -28.22 -1.79 8.14
N SER A 141 -26.98 -2.05 8.54
CA SER A 141 -26.14 -3.03 7.86
C SER A 141 -26.73 -4.45 7.97
N ARG A 142 -26.63 -5.22 6.88
CA ARG A 142 -27.06 -6.63 6.85
C ARG A 142 -26.45 -7.46 7.98
N THR A 143 -25.19 -7.22 8.33
CA THR A 143 -24.50 -7.94 9.43
C THR A 143 -25.15 -7.64 10.77
N TRP A 144 -25.45 -6.36 11.05
CA TRP A 144 -26.11 -5.99 12.30
C TRP A 144 -27.48 -6.66 12.43
N VAL A 145 -28.28 -6.69 11.36
CA VAL A 145 -29.58 -7.41 11.35
C VAL A 145 -29.39 -8.90 11.56
N GLY A 146 -28.39 -9.49 10.90
CA GLY A 146 -28.06 -10.91 11.08
C GLY A 146 -27.72 -11.26 12.53
N ASP A 147 -27.00 -10.38 13.22
CA ASP A 147 -26.67 -10.53 14.65
C ASP A 147 -27.90 -10.33 15.53
N ALA A 148 -28.67 -9.26 15.31
CA ALA A 148 -29.86 -8.95 16.10
C ALA A 148 -30.91 -10.06 16.03
N LEU A 149 -31.10 -10.65 14.85
CA LEU A 149 -32.07 -11.73 14.65
C LEU A 149 -31.51 -13.13 14.99
N GLY A 150 -30.21 -13.25 15.30
CA GLY A 150 -29.56 -14.55 15.51
C GLY A 150 -29.55 -15.44 14.26
N MET A 151 -29.62 -14.85 13.06
CA MET A 151 -29.92 -15.58 11.82
C MET A 151 -28.72 -15.94 10.96
N GLY A 152 -27.57 -15.27 11.12
CA GLY A 152 -26.36 -15.57 10.33
C GLY A 152 -26.65 -15.82 8.84
N LYS A 153 -26.37 -17.04 8.35
CA LYS A 153 -26.62 -17.45 6.95
C LYS A 153 -28.11 -17.58 6.58
N ASN A 154 -29.00 -17.80 7.55
CA ASN A 154 -30.45 -17.92 7.32
C ASN A 154 -31.12 -16.59 6.95
N LEU A 155 -30.49 -15.45 7.26
CA LEU A 155 -31.01 -14.13 6.86
C LEU A 155 -31.12 -14.00 5.33
N ASN A 156 -30.17 -14.58 4.58
CA ASN A 156 -30.22 -14.55 3.11
C ASN A 156 -31.46 -15.25 2.54
N ARG A 157 -31.95 -16.31 3.19
CA ARG A 157 -33.17 -17.01 2.79
C ARG A 157 -34.39 -16.11 2.97
N TRP A 158 -34.44 -15.34 4.06
CA TRP A 158 -35.51 -14.38 4.32
C TRP A 158 -35.45 -13.18 3.38
N ILE A 159 -34.26 -12.59 3.17
CA ILE A 159 -34.07 -11.50 2.20
C ILE A 159 -34.56 -11.93 0.81
N ALA A 160 -34.18 -13.14 0.36
CA ALA A 160 -34.63 -13.69 -0.91
C ALA A 160 -36.15 -13.95 -0.93
N LYS A 161 -36.70 -14.57 0.12
CA LYS A 161 -38.14 -14.83 0.27
C LYS A 161 -38.98 -13.54 0.21
N CYS A 162 -38.47 -12.46 0.81
CA CYS A 162 -39.14 -11.17 0.87
C CYS A 162 -38.86 -10.27 -0.35
N GLY A 163 -38.08 -10.74 -1.35
CA GLY A 163 -37.73 -9.95 -2.53
C GLY A 163 -36.89 -8.69 -2.24
N ILE A 164 -36.17 -8.67 -1.11
CA ILE A 164 -35.44 -7.49 -0.65
C ILE A 164 -34.07 -7.41 -1.33
N ARG A 165 -33.82 -6.32 -2.06
CA ARG A 165 -32.47 -5.98 -2.54
C ARG A 165 -31.71 -5.23 -1.43
N TRP A 166 -31.05 -5.97 -0.56
CA TRP A 166 -30.19 -5.37 0.48
C TRP A 166 -28.82 -5.05 -0.12
N GLU A 167 -28.43 -3.78 -0.12
CA GLU A 167 -27.10 -3.40 -0.60
C GLU A 167 -26.02 -4.21 0.14
N GLY A 168 -25.20 -4.91 -0.64
CA GLY A 168 -24.08 -5.66 -0.11
C GLY A 168 -23.07 -4.71 0.55
N LYS A 169 -22.19 -5.28 1.38
CA LYS A 169 -21.03 -4.55 1.90
C LYS A 169 -20.32 -3.88 0.71
N VAL A 170 -20.13 -2.55 0.75
CA VAL A 170 -19.34 -1.84 -0.26
C VAL A 170 -18.04 -2.60 -0.43
N THR A 171 -17.77 -3.07 -1.65
CA THR A 171 -16.57 -3.86 -1.89
C THR A 171 -15.37 -2.95 -1.68
N ARG A 172 -14.28 -3.50 -1.13
CA ARG A 172 -13.04 -2.72 -0.95
C ARG A 172 -12.60 -2.03 -2.24
N ASN A 173 -12.81 -2.67 -3.39
CA ASN A 173 -12.50 -2.09 -4.70
C ASN A 173 -13.35 -0.86 -5.01
N ASN A 174 -14.64 -0.86 -4.67
CA ASN A 174 -15.49 0.31 -4.87
C ASN A 174 -15.10 1.46 -3.94
N VAL A 175 -14.70 1.16 -2.69
CA VAL A 175 -14.16 2.17 -1.76
C VAL A 175 -12.88 2.77 -2.32
N VAL A 176 -11.95 1.93 -2.78
CA VAL A 176 -10.67 2.37 -3.35
C VAL A 176 -10.89 3.28 -4.56
N LYS A 177 -11.75 2.88 -5.51
CA LYS A 177 -12.12 3.72 -6.67
C LYS A 177 -12.73 5.07 -6.29
N ALA A 178 -13.55 5.08 -5.23
CA ALA A 178 -14.14 6.33 -4.74
C ALA A 178 -13.07 7.25 -4.11
N ILE A 179 -12.10 6.68 -3.39
CA ILE A 179 -10.96 7.42 -2.84
C ILE A 179 -10.08 7.96 -3.98
N GLU A 180 -9.69 7.13 -4.95
CA GLU A 180 -8.92 7.53 -6.14
C GLU A 180 -9.57 8.72 -6.85
N SER A 181 -10.87 8.62 -7.14
CA SER A 181 -11.62 9.69 -7.77
C SER A 181 -11.64 10.97 -6.94
N LEU A 182 -11.78 10.85 -5.61
CA LEU A 182 -11.72 11.99 -4.71
C LEU A 182 -10.33 12.64 -4.69
N LEU A 183 -9.27 11.84 -4.63
CA LEU A 183 -7.87 12.31 -4.67
C LEU A 183 -7.61 13.12 -5.93
N ARG A 184 -7.98 12.58 -7.10
CA ARG A 184 -7.85 13.29 -8.38
C ARG A 184 -8.63 14.60 -8.40
N ARG A 185 -9.86 14.62 -7.85
CA ARG A 185 -10.66 15.86 -7.72
C ARG A 185 -10.04 16.89 -6.79
N LEU A 186 -9.28 16.45 -5.78
CA LEU A 186 -8.50 17.32 -4.88
C LEU A 186 -7.15 17.72 -5.49
N GLY A 187 -6.89 17.36 -6.75
CA GLY A 187 -5.67 17.67 -7.47
C GLY A 187 -4.47 16.80 -7.05
N TRP A 188 -4.71 15.63 -6.45
CA TRP A 188 -3.68 14.61 -6.22
C TRP A 188 -3.63 13.67 -7.41
N ASP A 189 -2.77 14.00 -8.38
CA ASP A 189 -2.38 13.11 -9.47
C ASP A 189 -1.03 12.46 -9.20
N GLU A 190 -0.64 11.56 -10.09
CA GLU A 190 0.61 10.80 -10.08
C GLU A 190 1.85 11.67 -9.99
N ILE A 191 1.86 12.78 -10.72
CA ILE A 191 2.98 13.73 -10.75
C ILE A 191 3.09 14.43 -9.41
N ARG A 192 1.99 14.97 -8.88
CA ARG A 192 1.98 15.65 -7.58
C ARG A 192 2.36 14.71 -6.43
N MET A 193 1.92 13.44 -6.48
CA MET A 193 2.34 12.42 -5.51
C MET A 193 3.84 12.16 -5.59
N CYS A 194 4.39 12.05 -6.80
CA CYS A 194 5.83 11.91 -7.01
C CYS A 194 6.62 13.12 -6.51
N GLU A 195 6.20 14.35 -6.84
CA GLU A 195 6.86 15.57 -6.36
C GLU A 195 6.83 15.68 -4.84
N THR A 196 5.71 15.30 -4.22
CA THR A 196 5.58 15.27 -2.76
C THR A 196 6.55 14.26 -2.14
N LEU A 197 6.68 13.07 -2.76
CA LEU A 197 7.64 12.05 -2.34
C LEU A 197 9.09 12.55 -2.48
N LEU A 198 9.43 13.19 -3.60
CA LEU A 198 10.77 13.77 -3.83
C LEU A 198 11.09 14.85 -2.81
N LYS A 199 10.16 15.76 -2.56
CA LYS A 199 10.30 16.80 -1.53
C LYS A 199 10.51 16.20 -0.15
N TYR A 200 9.74 15.16 0.21
CA TYR A 200 9.88 14.46 1.49
C TYR A 200 11.29 13.92 1.71
N ILE A 201 11.91 13.39 0.66
CA ILE A 201 13.28 12.87 0.73
C ILE A 201 14.37 13.91 0.46
N GLY A 202 14.02 15.20 0.34
CA GLY A 202 14.98 16.29 0.12
C GLY A 202 15.54 16.34 -1.29
N VAL A 203 14.75 15.98 -2.30
CA VAL A 203 15.07 16.20 -3.72
C VAL A 203 14.21 17.34 -4.26
N ASP A 204 14.85 18.39 -4.74
CA ASP A 204 14.18 19.56 -5.30
C ASP A 204 13.90 19.37 -6.80
N ALA A 205 12.64 19.09 -7.11
CA ALA A 205 12.20 18.89 -8.49
C ALA A 205 12.29 20.16 -9.34
N GLU A 206 12.11 21.36 -8.76
CA GLU A 206 12.16 22.61 -9.51
C GLU A 206 13.59 22.95 -9.93
N VAL A 207 14.56 22.74 -9.03
CA VAL A 207 15.97 22.91 -9.35
C VAL A 207 16.36 21.97 -10.49
N LEU A 208 15.97 20.70 -10.44
CA LEU A 208 16.24 19.72 -11.50
C LEU A 208 15.65 20.13 -12.85
N ARG A 209 14.42 20.67 -12.87
CA ARG A 209 13.76 21.13 -14.11
C ARG A 209 14.49 22.29 -14.79
N ARG A 210 15.16 23.16 -14.04
CA ARG A 210 16.00 24.24 -14.62
C ARG A 210 17.13 23.68 -15.49
N TYR A 211 17.52 22.43 -15.26
CA TYR A 211 18.53 21.71 -16.05
C TYR A 211 17.91 20.71 -17.05
N GLY A 212 16.61 20.81 -17.35
CA GLY A 212 15.93 19.92 -18.31
C GLY A 212 15.73 18.49 -17.80
N ILE A 213 15.71 18.30 -16.47
CA ILE A 213 15.44 17.01 -15.84
C ILE A 213 14.00 17.00 -15.34
N GLU A 214 13.17 16.11 -15.90
CA GLU A 214 11.88 15.78 -15.30
C GLU A 214 12.05 14.59 -14.34
N PRO A 215 12.00 14.80 -13.01
CA PRO A 215 12.28 13.76 -12.04
C PRO A 215 11.12 12.77 -11.84
N CYS A 216 9.92 13.05 -12.37
CA CYS A 216 8.73 12.20 -12.23
C CYS A 216 8.39 11.35 -13.45
N ASP A 217 9.24 11.32 -14.49
CA ASP A 217 9.04 10.48 -15.70
C ASP A 217 8.93 8.96 -15.42
N TRP A 218 9.30 8.51 -14.23
CA TRP A 218 9.28 7.09 -13.85
C TRP A 218 7.88 6.57 -13.49
N VAL A 219 6.92 7.44 -13.20
CA VAL A 219 5.60 7.04 -12.65
C VAL A 219 4.73 6.32 -13.70
N HIS A 220 5.03 6.46 -14.99
CA HIS A 220 4.24 5.91 -16.09
C HIS A 220 4.87 4.67 -16.78
N VAL A 221 5.86 4.02 -16.17
CA VAL A 221 6.58 2.91 -16.82
C VAL A 221 5.79 1.60 -16.73
N GLU A 222 5.39 1.06 -17.88
CA GLU A 222 4.67 -0.22 -18.01
C GLU A 222 5.48 -1.43 -17.55
N PHE A 223 4.82 -2.55 -17.23
CA PHE A 223 5.50 -3.79 -16.85
C PHE A 223 6.39 -4.32 -17.99
N ASP A 224 7.63 -4.69 -17.66
CA ASP A 224 8.55 -5.34 -18.60
C ASP A 224 9.10 -6.63 -17.96
N GLU A 225 8.86 -7.76 -18.61
CA GLU A 225 9.22 -9.09 -18.12
C GLU A 225 10.73 -9.27 -17.98
N VAL A 226 11.53 -8.72 -18.90
CA VAL A 226 12.99 -8.85 -18.90
C VAL A 226 13.60 -7.93 -17.83
N TYR A 227 13.02 -6.75 -17.61
CA TYR A 227 13.36 -5.92 -16.46
C TYR A 227 13.04 -6.64 -15.14
N PHE A 228 11.84 -7.22 -15.03
CA PHE A 228 11.41 -7.92 -13.82
C PHE A 228 12.30 -9.15 -13.53
N MET A 229 12.82 -9.82 -14.57
CA MET A 229 13.87 -10.83 -14.41
C MET A 229 15.06 -10.32 -13.61
N GLY A 230 15.53 -9.11 -13.89
CA GLY A 230 16.63 -8.48 -13.16
C GLY A 230 16.32 -8.31 -11.68
N ILE A 231 15.12 -7.79 -11.37
CA ILE A 231 14.62 -7.65 -9.99
C ILE A 231 14.52 -9.01 -9.30
N ALA A 232 14.02 -10.02 -10.00
CA ALA A 232 13.85 -11.38 -9.48
C ALA A 232 15.18 -12.03 -9.07
N LEU A 233 16.27 -11.69 -9.75
CA LEU A 233 17.60 -12.23 -9.48
C LEU A 233 18.27 -11.56 -8.29
N SER A 234 18.11 -10.25 -8.17
CA SER A 234 18.73 -9.48 -7.09
C SER A 234 17.93 -9.63 -5.80
N ASP A 235 16.71 -9.10 -5.81
CA ASP A 235 16.06 -8.55 -4.61
C ASP A 235 14.80 -9.33 -4.22
N LEU A 236 14.23 -10.11 -5.16
CA LEU A 236 13.07 -10.94 -4.89
C LEU A 236 13.42 -12.11 -3.97
N HIS A 237 12.72 -12.18 -2.85
CA HIS A 237 12.73 -13.33 -1.96
C HIS A 237 11.64 -14.33 -2.38
N VAL A 238 11.94 -15.63 -2.37
CA VAL A 238 10.99 -16.68 -2.76
C VAL A 238 10.96 -17.76 -1.69
N ASP A 239 9.83 -17.86 -1.00
CA ASP A 239 9.54 -18.95 -0.06
C ASP A 239 8.59 -19.96 -0.71
N PHE A 240 8.75 -21.24 -0.39
CA PHE A 240 7.76 -22.25 -0.75
C PHE A 240 6.74 -22.41 0.37
N VAL A 241 5.46 -22.44 -0.01
CA VAL A 241 4.36 -22.67 0.92
C VAL A 241 3.50 -23.80 0.39
N GLU A 242 3.24 -24.80 1.21
CA GLU A 242 2.35 -25.91 0.86
C GLU A 242 0.96 -25.61 1.41
N PHE A 243 -0.02 -25.61 0.50
CA PHE A 243 -1.44 -25.54 0.85
C PHE A 243 -2.16 -26.66 0.09
N ASP A 244 -2.78 -27.56 0.86
CA ASP A 244 -3.41 -28.78 0.36
C ASP A 244 -2.45 -29.66 -0.47
N LYS A 245 -2.84 -30.00 -1.70
CA LYS A 245 -2.05 -30.83 -2.64
C LYS A 245 -1.15 -30.02 -3.57
N TYR A 246 -1.09 -28.69 -3.40
CA TYR A 246 -0.39 -27.81 -4.32
C TYR A 246 0.77 -27.08 -3.63
N LYS A 247 1.88 -27.01 -4.35
CA LYS A 247 3.03 -26.18 -3.96
C LYS A 247 2.81 -24.77 -4.48
N TYR A 248 2.81 -23.81 -3.58
CA TYR A 248 2.81 -22.39 -3.88
C TYR A 248 4.18 -21.81 -3.61
N ILE A 249 4.43 -20.66 -4.20
CA ILE A 249 5.50 -19.79 -3.78
C ILE A 249 4.92 -18.48 -3.24
N LYS A 250 5.61 -17.93 -2.26
CA LYS A 250 5.42 -16.58 -1.77
C LYS A 250 6.61 -15.76 -2.25
N ALA A 251 6.38 -14.96 -3.28
CA ALA A 251 7.39 -14.05 -3.83
C ALA A 251 7.25 -12.70 -3.12
N SER A 252 8.31 -12.24 -2.46
CA SER A 252 8.30 -11.09 -1.56
C SER A 252 9.40 -10.08 -1.91
N LEU A 253 9.08 -8.80 -1.81
CA LEU A 253 10.02 -7.69 -1.85
C LEU A 253 9.86 -6.89 -0.56
N ASP A 254 10.92 -6.77 0.23
CA ASP A 254 10.91 -6.13 1.53
C ASP A 254 11.89 -4.94 1.57
N THR A 255 11.49 -3.83 2.17
CA THR A 255 12.34 -2.63 2.21
C THR A 255 12.05 -1.71 3.39
N THR A 256 13.09 -1.00 3.83
CA THR A 256 12.99 0.18 4.70
C THR A 256 13.11 1.48 3.90
N ASN A 257 13.46 1.39 2.61
CA ASN A 257 13.74 2.53 1.73
C ASN A 257 12.44 3.15 1.22
N THR A 258 12.36 4.47 1.30
CA THR A 258 11.18 5.28 0.95
C THR A 258 10.77 5.13 -0.50
N ILE A 259 11.74 5.12 -1.41
CA ILE A 259 11.49 4.97 -2.85
C ILE A 259 11.09 3.53 -3.18
N SER A 260 11.83 2.55 -2.66
CA SER A 260 11.52 1.13 -2.87
C SER A 260 10.14 0.76 -2.31
N ALA A 261 9.70 1.40 -1.22
CA ALA A 261 8.38 1.15 -0.63
C ALA A 261 7.24 1.46 -1.62
N VAL A 262 7.42 2.42 -2.52
CA VAL A 262 6.47 2.72 -3.60
C VAL A 262 6.75 1.85 -4.82
N LEU A 263 8.02 1.73 -5.23
CA LEU A 263 8.41 1.00 -6.44
C LEU A 263 8.04 -0.48 -6.38
N PHE A 264 8.27 -1.16 -5.26
CA PHE A 264 8.01 -2.61 -5.13
C PHE A 264 6.54 -2.97 -5.30
N LEU A 265 5.65 -2.10 -4.82
CA LEU A 265 4.22 -2.21 -5.06
C LEU A 265 3.91 -2.19 -6.57
N LEU A 266 4.47 -1.21 -7.28
CA LEU A 266 4.28 -1.05 -8.73
C LEU A 266 4.86 -2.22 -9.53
N LEU A 267 5.93 -2.86 -9.04
CA LEU A 267 6.55 -4.01 -9.71
C LEU A 267 5.72 -5.30 -9.58
N LEU A 268 5.05 -5.52 -8.44
CA LEU A 268 4.28 -6.75 -8.22
C LEU A 268 2.83 -6.64 -8.70
N GLN A 269 2.25 -5.45 -8.69
CA GLN A 269 0.84 -5.20 -9.04
C GLN A 269 0.41 -5.76 -10.41
N PRO A 270 1.20 -5.62 -11.50
CA PRO A 270 0.85 -6.17 -12.81
C PRO A 270 0.72 -7.69 -12.84
N ILE A 271 1.39 -8.39 -11.91
CA ILE A 271 1.39 -9.84 -11.80
C ILE A 271 0.15 -10.29 -11.01
N GLN A 272 0.02 -9.73 -9.80
CA GLN A 272 -1.09 -9.99 -8.88
C GLN A 272 -1.13 -8.85 -7.88
N ARG A 273 -2.32 -8.45 -7.43
CA ARG A 273 -2.46 -7.48 -6.34
C ARG A 273 -1.68 -7.98 -5.10
N PRO A 274 -0.61 -7.29 -4.66
CA PRO A 274 0.20 -7.76 -3.57
C PRO A 274 -0.51 -7.57 -2.23
N SER A 275 -0.19 -8.46 -1.30
CA SER A 275 -0.46 -8.28 0.13
C SER A 275 0.67 -7.47 0.75
N ILE A 276 0.34 -6.70 1.80
CA ILE A 276 1.30 -5.87 2.53
C ILE A 276 1.57 -6.50 3.89
N SER A 277 2.83 -6.57 4.28
CA SER A 277 3.27 -6.93 5.63
C SER A 277 4.11 -5.79 6.20
N ILE A 278 3.82 -5.38 7.43
CA ILE A 278 4.62 -4.39 8.17
C ILE A 278 5.22 -5.12 9.36
N LYS A 279 6.54 -5.12 9.46
CA LYS A 279 7.28 -5.86 10.49
C LYS A 279 8.46 -5.04 11.00
N TRP A 280 8.83 -5.25 12.26
CA TRP A 280 10.10 -4.74 12.77
C TRP A 280 11.23 -5.42 12.00
N HIS A 281 12.06 -4.61 11.34
CA HIS A 281 13.31 -5.09 10.76
C HIS A 281 14.31 -5.38 11.87
N ASP A 282 14.40 -4.41 12.78
CA ASP A 282 15.24 -4.44 13.96
C ASP A 282 14.48 -3.76 15.10
N GLY A 283 14.23 -4.53 16.16
CA GLY A 283 13.50 -4.07 17.34
C GLY A 283 14.32 -3.12 18.22
N GLU A 284 15.65 -3.13 18.12
CA GLU A 284 16.53 -2.26 18.92
C GLU A 284 16.60 -0.85 18.33
N THR A 285 16.76 -0.74 17.01
CA THR A 285 16.76 0.55 16.31
C THR A 285 15.37 1.10 16.04
N GLY A 286 14.33 0.27 16.22
CA GLY A 286 12.95 0.64 15.90
C GLY A 286 12.69 0.77 14.40
N LEU A 287 13.56 0.18 13.56
CA LEU A 287 13.42 0.24 12.12
C LEU A 287 12.25 -0.66 11.66
N ILE A 288 11.33 -0.07 10.90
CA ILE A 288 10.17 -0.77 10.36
C ILE A 288 10.38 -1.06 8.88
N GLN A 289 10.19 -2.32 8.51
CA GLN A 289 10.24 -2.79 7.14
C GLN A 289 8.83 -2.99 6.60
N VAL A 290 8.63 -2.52 5.37
CA VAL A 290 7.45 -2.80 4.57
C VAL A 290 7.80 -3.92 3.60
N GLY A 291 7.00 -4.98 3.64
CA GLY A 291 7.06 -6.11 2.72
C GLY A 291 5.83 -6.16 1.82
N TYR A 292 6.06 -6.46 0.55
CA TYR A 292 5.00 -6.80 -0.40
C TYR A 292 5.18 -8.24 -0.84
N PHE A 293 4.09 -9.00 -0.88
CA PHE A 293 4.15 -10.37 -1.36
C PHE A 293 2.95 -10.78 -2.19
N ILE A 294 3.21 -11.67 -3.13
CA ILE A 294 2.21 -12.36 -3.95
C ILE A 294 2.34 -13.86 -3.74
N THR A 295 1.21 -14.57 -3.82
CA THR A 295 1.17 -16.02 -3.68
C THR A 295 0.72 -16.63 -4.99
N VAL A 296 1.65 -17.28 -5.66
CA VAL A 296 1.43 -17.88 -6.99
C VAL A 296 1.77 -19.36 -6.94
N ARG A 297 1.10 -20.15 -7.78
CA ARG A 297 1.40 -21.57 -7.87
C ARG A 297 2.82 -21.78 -8.38
N ALA A 298 3.57 -22.70 -7.75
CA ALA A 298 4.97 -22.93 -8.07
C ALA A 298 5.18 -23.37 -9.53
N ASP A 299 4.26 -24.20 -10.07
CA ASP A 299 4.31 -24.65 -11.47
C ASP A 299 3.97 -23.56 -12.49
N LYS A 300 3.40 -22.44 -12.04
CA LYS A 300 3.06 -21.28 -12.89
C LYS A 300 4.08 -20.15 -12.81
N TRP A 301 5.02 -20.21 -11.86
CA TRP A 301 6.03 -19.18 -11.71
C TRP A 301 7.29 -19.55 -12.50
N GLY A 302 7.47 -18.86 -13.64
CA GLY A 302 8.59 -19.11 -14.55
C GLY A 302 9.98 -18.82 -13.97
N TRP A 303 10.06 -18.24 -12.77
CA TRP A 303 11.29 -17.75 -12.14
C TRP A 303 11.75 -18.61 -10.94
N VAL A 304 11.06 -19.71 -10.61
CA VAL A 304 11.41 -20.57 -9.46
C VAL A 304 12.71 -21.33 -9.71
N ASN A 305 12.86 -21.88 -10.91
CA ASN A 305 14.00 -22.71 -11.25
C ASN A 305 15.18 -21.81 -11.65
N ARG A 306 16.18 -21.74 -10.77
CA ARG A 306 17.40 -20.93 -10.97
C ARG A 306 18.17 -21.32 -12.23
N GLU A 307 18.28 -22.61 -12.53
CA GLU A 307 19.00 -23.08 -13.73
C GLU A 307 18.29 -22.66 -15.01
N GLU A 308 16.96 -22.80 -15.04
CA GLU A 308 16.14 -22.37 -16.17
C GLU A 308 16.21 -20.85 -16.35
N LEU A 309 16.20 -20.11 -15.25
CA LEU A 309 16.37 -18.67 -15.27
C LEU A 309 17.72 -18.25 -15.84
N ILE A 310 18.81 -18.89 -15.42
CA ILE A 310 20.16 -18.66 -15.97
C ILE A 310 20.21 -18.98 -17.46
N LYS A 311 19.59 -20.09 -17.90
CA LYS A 311 19.50 -20.44 -19.33
C LYS A 311 18.79 -19.35 -20.13
N ARG A 312 17.68 -18.81 -19.61
CA ARG A 312 16.96 -17.69 -20.24
C ARG A 312 17.81 -16.44 -20.36
N ILE A 313 18.56 -16.07 -19.32
CA ILE A 313 19.50 -14.94 -19.34
C ILE A 313 20.56 -15.15 -20.42
N ARG A 314 21.18 -16.33 -20.45
CA ARG A 314 22.19 -16.69 -21.45
C ARG A 314 21.63 -16.74 -22.86
N ALA A 315 20.35 -17.01 -23.03
CA ALA A 315 19.67 -16.99 -24.33
C ALA A 315 19.18 -15.59 -24.75
N LEU A 316 19.23 -14.57 -23.87
CA LEU A 316 18.81 -13.21 -24.23
C LEU A 316 19.64 -12.67 -25.40
N ARG A 317 18.95 -11.99 -26.30
CA ARG A 317 19.59 -11.24 -27.38
C ARG A 317 20.22 -9.96 -26.82
N PRO A 318 21.31 -9.43 -27.43
CA PRO A 318 21.97 -8.23 -26.94
C PRO A 318 21.03 -7.03 -26.69
N GLU A 319 20.02 -6.82 -27.54
CA GLU A 319 19.02 -5.76 -27.41
C GLU A 319 18.14 -5.87 -26.14
N ASP A 320 18.02 -7.07 -25.57
CA ASP A 320 17.21 -7.33 -24.38
C ASP A 320 18.05 -7.20 -23.08
N VAL A 321 19.38 -7.26 -23.18
CA VAL A 321 20.29 -7.20 -22.02
C VAL A 321 20.16 -5.90 -21.23
N PRO A 322 20.06 -4.69 -21.82
CA PRO A 322 19.95 -3.46 -21.04
C PRO A 322 18.76 -3.44 -20.08
N ARG A 323 17.64 -4.07 -20.46
CA ARG A 323 16.46 -4.21 -19.60
C ARG A 323 16.73 -5.09 -18.39
N LEU A 324 17.35 -6.25 -18.62
CA LEU A 324 17.78 -7.16 -17.56
C LEU A 324 18.71 -6.45 -16.58
N ILE A 325 19.74 -5.76 -17.09
CA ILE A 325 20.72 -5.06 -16.25
C ILE A 325 20.06 -3.92 -15.48
N ALA A 326 19.16 -3.14 -16.09
CA ALA A 326 18.42 -2.09 -15.38
C ALA A 326 17.63 -2.64 -14.20
N GLY A 327 16.93 -3.77 -14.39
CA GLY A 327 16.22 -4.45 -13.30
C GLY A 327 17.14 -4.91 -12.17
N ALA A 328 18.26 -5.55 -12.51
CA ALA A 328 19.24 -5.99 -11.52
C ALA A 328 19.89 -4.80 -10.78
N VAL A 329 20.10 -3.69 -11.49
CA VAL A 329 20.61 -2.45 -10.88
C VAL A 329 19.58 -1.83 -9.94
N ASP A 330 18.30 -1.85 -10.31
CA ASP A 330 17.23 -1.24 -9.51
C ASP A 330 16.82 -2.03 -8.27
N GLY A 331 17.03 -3.35 -8.24
CA GLY A 331 16.99 -4.16 -7.03
C GLY A 331 18.23 -3.91 -6.15
N ASP A 332 19.21 -4.82 -6.20
CA ASP A 332 20.41 -4.77 -5.33
C ASP A 332 21.63 -4.07 -5.92
N GLY A 333 21.45 -3.36 -7.03
CA GLY A 333 22.53 -2.57 -7.60
C GLY A 333 22.59 -1.13 -7.08
N SER A 334 23.68 -0.47 -7.45
CA SER A 334 23.92 0.92 -7.15
C SER A 334 24.63 1.61 -8.31
N ILE A 335 24.24 2.86 -8.53
CA ILE A 335 24.89 3.80 -9.45
C ILE A 335 25.53 4.87 -8.57
N ARG A 336 26.85 5.07 -8.75
CA ARG A 336 27.67 6.00 -7.97
C ARG A 336 28.63 6.78 -8.87
N TYR A 337 29.09 7.92 -8.39
CA TYR A 337 30.24 8.64 -8.91
C TYR A 337 31.35 8.63 -7.87
N GLU A 338 32.53 8.10 -8.22
CA GLU A 338 33.72 8.12 -7.38
C GLU A 338 34.44 9.46 -7.56
N PHE A 339 34.13 10.45 -6.72
CA PHE A 339 34.67 11.81 -6.82
C PHE A 339 36.21 11.84 -6.85
N ASN A 340 36.88 11.06 -5.98
CA ASN A 340 38.34 10.98 -5.93
C ASN A 340 38.99 10.44 -7.21
N ALA A 341 38.30 9.51 -7.89
CA ALA A 341 38.77 8.91 -9.14
C ALA A 341 38.14 9.56 -10.38
N SER A 342 37.26 10.56 -10.18
CA SER A 342 36.49 11.26 -11.20
C SER A 342 35.84 10.32 -12.23
N ARG A 343 35.20 9.24 -11.75
CA ARG A 343 34.62 8.21 -12.64
C ARG A 343 33.32 7.61 -12.12
N PRO A 344 32.42 7.18 -13.01
CA PRO A 344 31.21 6.47 -12.62
C PRO A 344 31.52 5.02 -12.25
N LEU A 345 30.67 4.50 -11.38
CA LEU A 345 30.68 3.13 -10.89
C LEU A 345 29.24 2.58 -10.88
N ILE A 346 29.06 1.43 -11.52
CA ILE A 346 27.87 0.60 -11.37
C ILE A 346 28.28 -0.67 -10.65
N GLU A 347 27.60 -0.97 -9.54
CA GLU A 347 27.86 -2.15 -8.73
C GLU A 347 26.56 -2.93 -8.52
N ILE A 348 26.58 -4.25 -8.74
CA ILE A 348 25.49 -5.17 -8.40
C ILE A 348 26.01 -6.15 -7.37
N SER A 349 25.37 -6.22 -6.20
CA SER A 349 25.77 -7.09 -5.12
C SER A 349 24.95 -8.38 -5.08
N ALA A 350 25.55 -9.47 -4.63
CA ALA A 350 24.86 -10.71 -4.33
C ALA A 350 25.45 -11.37 -3.08
N CYS A 351 24.58 -12.02 -2.29
CA CYS A 351 24.99 -12.85 -1.16
C CYS A 351 25.71 -14.10 -1.67
N LYS A 352 26.99 -14.29 -1.29
CA LYS A 352 27.79 -15.46 -1.67
C LYS A 352 27.32 -16.71 -0.93
N ALA A 353 27.04 -16.60 0.37
CA ALA A 353 26.52 -17.69 1.20
C ALA A 353 25.13 -18.20 0.77
N CYS A 354 24.40 -17.41 -0.02
CA CYS A 354 23.07 -17.73 -0.51
C CYS A 354 23.08 -18.39 -1.90
N GLU A 355 24.27 -18.78 -2.40
CA GLU A 355 24.51 -19.32 -3.75
C GLU A 355 24.07 -18.37 -4.88
N LYS A 356 23.84 -17.08 -4.58
CA LYS A 356 23.39 -16.08 -5.56
C LYS A 356 24.53 -15.55 -6.44
N ARG A 357 25.79 -15.94 -6.19
CA ARG A 357 26.95 -15.58 -7.05
C ARG A 357 26.72 -15.99 -8.51
N VAL A 358 26.10 -17.14 -8.74
CA VAL A 358 25.82 -17.65 -10.09
C VAL A 358 25.03 -16.67 -10.95
N PHE A 359 24.21 -15.80 -10.33
CA PHE A 359 23.50 -14.75 -11.03
C PHE A 359 24.42 -13.62 -11.48
N LEU A 360 25.44 -13.26 -10.68
CA LEU A 360 26.44 -12.28 -11.10
C LEU A 360 27.28 -12.81 -12.28
N ASP A 361 27.59 -14.11 -12.31
CA ASP A 361 28.28 -14.72 -13.45
C ASP A 361 27.43 -14.62 -14.72
N ALA A 362 26.12 -14.92 -14.63
CA ALA A 362 25.19 -14.77 -15.75
C ALA A 362 25.04 -13.30 -16.21
N LEU A 363 25.01 -12.34 -15.27
CA LEU A 363 24.98 -10.91 -15.59
C LEU A 363 26.30 -10.45 -16.23
N GLN A 364 27.45 -10.96 -15.79
CA GLN A 364 28.75 -10.67 -16.39
C GLN A 364 28.83 -11.16 -17.84
N GLU A 365 28.37 -12.39 -18.12
CA GLU A 365 28.27 -12.91 -19.48
C GLU A 365 27.34 -12.03 -20.34
N ALA A 366 26.20 -11.60 -19.80
CA ALA A 366 25.26 -10.72 -20.50
C ALA A 366 25.90 -9.36 -20.83
N LEU A 367 26.63 -8.75 -19.89
CA LEU A 367 27.41 -7.52 -20.14
C LEU A 367 28.46 -7.72 -21.22
N GLY A 368 29.11 -8.89 -21.27
CA GLY A 368 30.06 -9.25 -22.32
C GLY A 368 29.45 -9.21 -23.72
N LYS A 369 28.18 -9.58 -23.89
CA LYS A 369 27.45 -9.47 -25.18
C LYS A 369 27.28 -8.03 -25.65
N LEU A 370 27.30 -7.07 -24.72
CA LEU A 370 27.25 -5.63 -25.00
C LEU A 370 28.64 -5.02 -25.22
N GLY A 371 29.71 -5.81 -25.11
CA GLY A 371 31.08 -5.32 -25.11
C GLY A 371 31.43 -4.49 -23.87
N ILE A 372 30.69 -4.65 -22.76
CA ILE A 372 30.92 -3.94 -21.50
C ILE A 372 31.84 -4.77 -20.62
N LYS A 373 32.97 -4.19 -20.22
CA LYS A 373 33.91 -4.85 -19.31
C LYS A 373 33.46 -4.71 -17.86
N SER A 374 33.44 -5.82 -17.13
CA SER A 374 33.07 -5.86 -15.71
C SER A 374 34.06 -6.70 -14.90
N HIS A 375 34.12 -6.45 -13.61
CA HIS A 375 35.06 -7.06 -12.67
C HIS A 375 34.32 -7.69 -11.49
N MET A 376 34.70 -8.92 -11.13
CA MET A 376 34.11 -9.65 -10.01
C MET A 376 34.90 -9.41 -8.72
N TYR A 377 34.23 -8.75 -7.79
CA TYR A 377 34.52 -8.51 -6.38
C TYR A 377 34.14 -9.68 -5.49
N GLU A 378 35.04 -10.31 -4.73
CA GLU A 378 34.64 -11.16 -3.61
C GLU A 378 35.22 -10.62 -2.30
N ASP A 379 34.38 -10.62 -1.26
CA ASP A 379 34.75 -10.17 0.08
C ASP A 379 34.47 -11.31 1.07
N GLU A 380 35.54 -11.85 1.65
CA GLU A 380 35.49 -12.95 2.60
C GLU A 380 34.84 -12.54 3.93
N VAL A 381 34.93 -11.26 4.32
CA VAL A 381 34.41 -10.77 5.59
C VAL A 381 32.90 -10.58 5.54
N SER A 382 32.40 -10.03 4.43
CA SER A 382 30.95 -9.83 4.24
C SER A 382 30.23 -11.03 3.62
N ASN A 383 30.95 -12.12 3.27
CA ASN A 383 30.42 -13.25 2.50
C ASN A 383 29.60 -12.78 1.29
N GLY A 384 30.08 -11.73 0.62
CA GLY A 384 29.41 -11.04 -0.48
C GLY A 384 30.22 -11.10 -1.76
N ALA A 385 29.53 -11.11 -2.90
CA ALA A 385 30.11 -10.91 -4.22
C ALA A 385 29.56 -9.62 -4.85
N ARG A 386 30.39 -8.91 -5.61
CA ARG A 386 30.06 -7.62 -6.21
C ARG A 386 30.54 -7.59 -7.66
N LEU A 387 29.61 -7.49 -8.61
CA LEU A 387 29.93 -7.25 -10.01
C LEU A 387 30.02 -5.74 -10.25
N LYS A 388 31.18 -5.27 -10.71
CA LYS A 388 31.47 -3.84 -10.82
C LYS A 388 31.86 -3.45 -12.24
N VAL A 389 31.35 -2.31 -12.70
CA VAL A 389 31.66 -1.66 -13.98
C VAL A 389 32.11 -0.23 -13.68
N TYR A 390 33.21 0.20 -14.28
CA TYR A 390 33.85 1.50 -13.97
C TYR A 390 34.11 2.33 -15.23
N GLY A 391 34.26 3.65 -15.06
CA GLY A 391 34.84 4.53 -16.07
C GLY A 391 34.07 4.56 -17.39
N GLU A 392 34.78 4.39 -18.50
CA GLU A 392 34.18 4.42 -19.84
C GLU A 392 33.11 3.33 -20.03
N ASP A 393 33.37 2.12 -19.56
CA ASP A 393 32.41 1.01 -19.63
C ASP A 393 31.15 1.30 -18.81
N ALA A 394 31.30 1.93 -17.64
CA ALA A 394 30.15 2.35 -16.85
C ALA A 394 29.35 3.45 -17.56
N THR A 395 30.04 4.42 -18.19
CA THR A 395 29.38 5.47 -18.97
C THR A 395 28.61 4.89 -20.17
N LYS A 396 29.21 3.95 -20.91
CA LYS A 396 28.55 3.21 -22.00
C LYS A 396 27.33 2.46 -21.48
N LEU A 397 27.48 1.73 -20.36
CA LEU A 397 26.39 0.98 -19.76
C LEU A 397 25.25 1.89 -19.29
N LEU A 398 25.55 3.03 -18.64
CA LEU A 398 24.55 4.01 -18.23
C LEU A 398 23.69 4.49 -19.40
N ARG A 399 24.31 4.78 -20.57
CA ARG A 399 23.57 5.18 -21.78
C ARG A 399 22.60 4.09 -22.25
N LEU A 400 22.97 2.82 -22.12
CA LEU A 400 22.13 1.68 -22.52
C LEU A 400 20.99 1.43 -21.54
N ILE A 401 21.23 1.52 -20.24
CA ILE A 401 20.24 1.12 -19.21
C ILE A 401 19.34 2.27 -18.76
N MET A 402 19.76 3.53 -18.92
CA MET A 402 18.99 4.71 -18.44
C MET A 402 17.52 4.71 -18.90
N PRO A 403 17.16 4.34 -20.15
CA PRO A 403 15.76 4.28 -20.58
C PRO A 403 14.91 3.33 -19.73
N TYR A 404 15.52 2.28 -19.20
CA TYR A 404 14.84 1.18 -18.51
C TYR A 404 14.93 1.27 -16.98
N LEU A 405 15.76 2.16 -16.42
CA LEU A 405 15.80 2.41 -14.98
C LEU A 405 14.48 3.02 -14.51
N ARG A 406 13.89 2.39 -13.51
CA ARG A 406 12.63 2.77 -12.86
C ARG A 406 12.84 3.33 -11.47
N HIS A 407 13.94 3.01 -10.78
CA HIS A 407 14.20 3.57 -9.45
C HIS A 407 14.56 5.06 -9.57
N PRO A 408 13.73 5.99 -9.04
CA PRO A 408 13.88 7.44 -9.18
C PRO A 408 15.29 7.98 -8.92
N LEU A 409 15.87 7.65 -7.76
CA LEU A 409 17.20 8.13 -7.41
C LEU A 409 18.32 7.54 -8.30
N LYS A 410 18.23 6.26 -8.67
CA LYS A 410 19.25 5.61 -9.52
C LYS A 410 19.17 6.19 -10.93
N ARG A 411 17.96 6.39 -11.47
CA ARG A 411 17.72 7.08 -12.74
C ARG A 411 18.25 8.52 -12.72
N LEU A 412 17.99 9.27 -11.64
CA LEU A 412 18.48 10.64 -11.49
C LEU A 412 20.02 10.69 -11.44
N ARG A 413 20.65 9.82 -10.65
CA ARG A 413 22.12 9.69 -10.64
C ARG A 413 22.69 9.37 -12.02
N ALA A 414 22.09 8.43 -12.74
CA ALA A 414 22.50 8.08 -14.10
C ALA A 414 22.45 9.30 -15.02
N LYS A 415 21.34 10.06 -14.99
CA LYS A 415 21.16 11.26 -15.83
C LYS A 415 22.18 12.35 -15.49
N LEU A 416 22.40 12.64 -14.20
CA LEU A 416 23.38 13.63 -13.76
C LEU A 416 24.82 13.26 -14.15
N ILE A 417 25.20 11.99 -13.98
CA ILE A 417 26.51 11.49 -14.40
C ILE A 417 26.68 11.67 -15.91
N LEU A 418 25.69 11.28 -16.71
CA LEU A 418 25.75 11.44 -18.16
C LEU A 418 25.81 12.90 -18.59
N MET A 419 25.08 13.80 -17.90
CA MET A 419 25.14 15.24 -18.18
C MET A 419 26.52 15.84 -17.90
N LEU A 420 27.19 15.42 -16.83
CA LEU A 420 28.57 15.81 -16.54
C LEU A 420 29.51 15.32 -17.66
N TYR A 421 29.41 14.05 -18.05
CA TYR A 421 30.26 13.46 -19.10
C TYR A 421 30.01 14.01 -20.50
N ASP A 422 28.77 14.41 -20.78
CA ASP A 422 28.39 15.06 -22.04
C ASP A 422 28.75 16.57 -22.04
N GLY A 423 29.29 17.11 -20.95
CA GLY A 423 29.65 18.53 -20.82
C GLY A 423 28.45 19.48 -20.77
N LYS A 424 27.26 18.96 -20.39
CA LYS A 424 26.01 19.75 -20.30
C LYS A 424 25.91 20.55 -19.00
N ILE A 425 26.62 20.11 -17.97
CA ILE A 425 26.77 20.77 -16.68
C ILE A 425 28.24 20.71 -16.26
N ASP A 426 28.68 21.70 -15.50
CA ASP A 426 30.00 21.68 -14.88
C ASP A 426 30.02 20.79 -13.62
N TYR A 427 31.21 20.63 -13.05
CA TYR A 427 31.42 19.79 -11.88
C TYR A 427 30.73 20.33 -10.63
N ASP A 428 30.72 21.65 -10.43
CA ASP A 428 30.12 22.28 -9.25
C ASP A 428 28.59 22.10 -9.26
N THR A 429 27.96 22.35 -10.42
CA THR A 429 26.55 22.06 -10.66
C THR A 429 26.26 20.56 -10.46
N PHE A 430 27.12 19.68 -10.98
CA PHE A 430 26.96 18.25 -10.80
C PHE A 430 27.02 17.85 -9.31
N ASP A 431 28.00 18.34 -8.54
CA ASP A 431 28.11 17.99 -7.13
C ASP A 431 26.88 18.45 -6.32
N GLU A 432 26.40 19.68 -6.57
CA GLU A 432 25.19 20.23 -5.95
C GLU A 432 23.97 19.33 -6.21
N LEU A 433 23.68 19.04 -7.48
CA LEU A 433 22.53 18.22 -7.88
C LEU A 433 22.67 16.77 -7.43
N TYR A 434 23.87 16.20 -7.54
CA TYR A 434 24.14 14.81 -7.20
C TYR A 434 24.03 14.58 -5.68
N ASN A 435 24.42 15.56 -4.86
CA ASN A 435 24.30 15.50 -3.40
C ASN A 435 22.86 15.28 -2.92
N GLN A 436 21.86 15.85 -3.60
CA GLN A 436 20.44 15.61 -3.27
C GLN A 436 20.06 14.13 -3.40
N THR A 437 20.76 13.39 -4.27
CA THR A 437 20.50 11.96 -4.49
C THR A 437 21.23 11.05 -3.50
N LYS A 438 22.24 11.56 -2.78
CA LYS A 438 23.03 10.74 -1.86
C LYS A 438 22.16 10.30 -0.69
N TYR A 439 22.47 9.11 -0.20
CA TYR A 439 21.91 8.65 1.05
C TYR A 439 22.72 9.24 2.20
N GLY A 440 22.06 9.62 3.29
CA GLY A 440 22.72 10.04 4.51
C GLY A 440 23.34 8.88 5.26
N ASP A 441 24.36 9.17 6.07
CA ASP A 441 25.02 8.18 6.94
C ASP A 441 24.30 7.98 8.28
N SER A 442 23.23 8.73 8.54
CA SER A 442 22.45 8.61 9.76
C SER A 442 21.41 7.48 9.66
N ASN A 443 21.14 6.81 10.78
CA ASN A 443 20.03 5.85 10.94
C ASN A 443 18.63 6.48 10.80
N ASN A 444 18.55 7.77 10.50
CA ASN A 444 17.32 8.52 10.27
C ASN A 444 17.27 9.17 8.87
N ASP A 445 18.06 8.69 7.91
CA ASP A 445 18.00 9.18 6.53
C ASP A 445 16.59 8.97 5.93
N PRO A 446 15.87 10.05 5.55
CA PRO A 446 14.52 9.96 4.99
C PRO A 446 14.44 9.16 3.70
N LYS A 447 15.56 8.86 3.03
CA LYS A 447 15.59 7.99 1.86
C LYS A 447 15.70 6.49 2.22
N ARG A 448 16.42 6.13 3.29
CA ARG A 448 16.78 4.74 3.61
C ARG A 448 15.87 4.04 4.61
N PHE A 449 15.32 4.79 5.57
CA PHE A 449 14.74 4.21 6.78
C PHE A 449 13.27 4.59 7.01
N HIS A 450 12.67 5.32 6.07
CA HIS A 450 11.34 5.92 6.19
C HIS A 450 10.31 5.31 5.21
N GLY A 451 10.47 4.03 4.88
CA GLY A 451 9.59 3.31 3.96
C GLY A 451 8.13 3.23 4.41
N LEU A 452 7.87 3.12 5.72
CA LEU A 452 6.50 3.10 6.24
C LEU A 452 5.87 4.50 6.19
N GLU A 453 6.63 5.52 6.56
CA GLU A 453 6.25 6.92 6.53
C GLU A 453 5.93 7.35 5.10
N ALA A 454 6.72 6.89 4.12
CA ALA A 454 6.45 7.09 2.70
C ALA A 454 5.04 6.60 2.32
N LEU A 455 4.64 5.43 2.81
CA LEU A 455 3.29 4.94 2.59
C LEU A 455 2.28 5.81 3.33
N ALA A 456 2.45 6.02 4.64
CA ALA A 456 1.49 6.75 5.45
C ALA A 456 1.27 8.20 4.98
N GLN A 457 2.32 8.88 4.52
CA GLN A 457 2.29 10.28 4.07
C GLN A 457 1.93 10.44 2.59
N ALA A 458 2.03 9.39 1.77
CA ALA A 458 1.55 9.43 0.38
C ALA A 458 0.02 9.47 0.25
N ALA A 459 -0.73 9.31 1.35
CA ALA A 459 -2.15 9.61 1.41
C ALA A 459 -2.37 10.99 2.03
N PRO A 460 -3.20 11.88 1.44
CA PRO A 460 -3.58 13.12 2.11
C PRO A 460 -4.20 12.77 3.46
N GLN A 461 -3.53 13.21 4.51
CA GLN A 461 -4.05 13.16 5.86
C GLN A 461 -5.26 14.08 5.86
N THR A 462 -6.46 13.49 5.79
CA THR A 462 -7.70 14.22 6.06
C THR A 462 -7.70 14.53 7.55
N HIS A 463 -6.97 15.57 7.94
CA HIS A 463 -7.13 16.13 9.26
C HIS A 463 -8.60 16.54 9.40
N THR A 464 -9.33 15.85 10.27
CA THR A 464 -10.72 16.14 10.66
C THR A 464 -10.84 17.40 11.51
N HIS A 465 -9.79 18.20 11.59
CA HIS A 465 -9.85 19.55 12.12
C HIS A 465 -10.04 20.47 10.93
N GLY A 466 -11.31 20.80 10.66
CA GLY A 466 -11.65 21.94 9.83
C GLY A 466 -10.97 23.18 10.39
N GLU A 467 -10.50 24.05 9.48
CA GLU A 467 -10.22 25.44 9.82
C GLU A 467 -11.47 26.14 10.38
#